data_AF-A0A970WSL0-F1
#
_entry.id   AF-A0A970WSL0-F1
#
_cell.length_a   1.000
_cell.length_b   1.000
_cell.length_c   1.000
_cell.angle_alpha   90.00
_cell.angle_beta   90.00
_cell.angle_gamma   90.00
#
_symmetry.space_group_name_H-M   'P 1'
#
loop_
_entity.id
_entity.type
_entity.pdbx_description
1 polymer ?
#
loop_
_entity_poly.entity_id
_entity_poly.type
_entity_poly.pdbx_seq_one_letter_code
_entity_poly.pdbx_strand_id
1 'polypeptide(L)'
;MKNLILSIMTFALLFTGCRKGDEVDDVLTPQGNCEFINFKYYNGTKDNLGEMSNNYILLGVDTAYSDSQIRRFISTVSYLDQKYTYTIHRTGKYKFKEIPLRLKSSKNCGQIAHIISELEQNKIVSYAHYAMKTDYCENAIWEKIGNLCINSYGSYFYVKVFDNNDLSDLNQIIAETNTELVKQDEFMPKWFELRATKNSNGDALKMANYFYETGLFECSEPGISKFPVE
;
A
#
# COMPACT_ATOMS: atom_id res chain seq x y z
N MET A 1 75.55 -27.13 -25.91
CA MET A 1 75.27 -25.72 -26.26
C MET A 1 73.77 -25.48 -26.28
N LYS A 2 73.26 -24.82 -25.23
CA LYS A 2 72.09 -23.91 -25.15
C LYS A 2 71.53 -23.91 -23.72
N ASN A 3 72.20 -23.09 -22.92
CA ASN A 3 71.76 -22.21 -21.82
C ASN A 3 70.39 -22.45 -21.17
N LEU A 4 70.45 -22.90 -19.91
CA LEU A 4 69.98 -22.22 -18.69
C LEU A 4 69.20 -20.89 -18.89
N ILE A 5 68.04 -20.75 -18.23
CA ILE A 5 67.73 -19.67 -17.28
C ILE A 5 66.49 -20.07 -16.45
N LEU A 6 66.74 -20.15 -15.15
CA LEU A 6 65.81 -20.27 -14.03
C LEU A 6 65.16 -18.88 -13.81
N SER A 7 63.83 -18.79 -13.76
CA SER A 7 63.14 -17.57 -13.32
C SER A 7 62.41 -17.83 -12.01
N ILE A 8 62.98 -17.25 -10.96
CA ILE A 8 62.43 -17.03 -9.62
C ILE A 8 61.66 -15.71 -9.68
N MET A 9 60.51 -15.61 -8.99
CA MET A 9 59.88 -14.41 -8.38
C MET A 9 58.35 -14.47 -8.55
N THR A 10 57.48 -14.13 -7.59
CA THR A 10 57.64 -13.58 -6.22
C THR A 10 56.34 -13.84 -5.46
N PHE A 11 56.48 -14.12 -4.17
CA PHE A 11 55.40 -14.11 -3.18
C PHE A 11 55.00 -12.66 -2.91
N ALA A 12 53.71 -12.31 -3.05
CA ALA A 12 53.16 -11.06 -2.55
C ALA A 12 52.13 -11.36 -1.45
N LEU A 13 52.60 -11.36 -0.21
CA LEU A 13 51.78 -11.14 0.98
C LEU A 13 51.54 -9.64 1.10
N LEU A 14 50.28 -9.19 1.05
CA LEU A 14 49.91 -7.88 1.60
C LEU A 14 48.54 -7.96 2.30
N PHE A 15 48.64 -7.94 3.62
CA PHE A 15 47.80 -7.31 4.64
C PHE A 15 46.34 -7.73 4.85
N THR A 16 46.16 -8.33 6.03
CA THR A 16 44.98 -8.23 6.89
C THR A 16 44.47 -6.79 7.01
N GLY A 17 43.22 -6.56 6.63
CA GLY A 17 42.45 -5.38 7.00
C GLY A 17 41.18 -5.80 7.72
N CYS A 18 41.28 -6.08 9.02
CA CYS A 18 40.09 -6.06 9.88
C CYS A 18 39.59 -4.61 9.94
N ARG A 19 38.53 -4.30 9.19
CA ARG A 19 37.77 -3.06 9.44
C ARG A 19 36.57 -3.42 10.29
N LYS A 20 36.65 -2.96 11.54
CA LYS A 20 35.65 -3.07 12.59
C LYS A 20 34.59 -2.01 12.33
N GLY A 21 33.33 -2.44 12.38
CA GLY A 21 32.15 -1.61 12.60
C GLY A 21 31.75 -0.73 11.44
N ASP A 22 30.76 -1.17 10.69
CA ASP A 22 29.65 -0.33 10.26
C ASP A 22 28.37 -1.18 10.35
N GLU A 23 27.28 -0.50 10.65
CA GLU A 23 26.01 -1.03 11.13
C GLU A 23 25.44 -2.17 10.28
N VAL A 24 24.81 -3.13 10.95
CA VAL A 24 24.03 -4.19 10.29
C VAL A 24 22.87 -3.52 9.58
N ASP A 25 23.05 -3.28 8.29
CA ASP A 25 21.96 -2.94 7.38
C ASP A 25 20.88 -4.02 7.52
N ASP A 26 19.65 -3.56 7.73
CA ASP A 26 18.43 -4.34 7.78
C ASP A 26 18.17 -4.85 6.35
N VAL A 27 18.90 -5.90 5.95
CA VAL A 27 18.84 -6.49 4.61
C VAL A 27 17.53 -7.26 4.46
N LEU A 28 16.45 -6.52 4.22
CA LEU A 28 15.31 -6.99 3.45
C LEU A 28 15.72 -6.97 1.96
N THR A 29 16.31 -8.05 1.47
CA THR A 29 16.39 -8.31 0.02
C THR A 29 15.63 -9.59 -0.30
N PRO A 30 14.37 -9.40 -0.72
CA PRO A 30 14.04 -9.68 -2.11
C PRO A 30 13.62 -8.38 -2.82
N GLN A 31 14.04 -8.20 -4.07
CA GLN A 31 13.42 -7.23 -4.97
C GLN A 31 11.97 -7.67 -5.23
N GLY A 32 11.06 -7.30 -4.32
CA GLY A 32 9.63 -7.32 -4.59
C GLY A 32 9.38 -6.47 -5.82
N ASN A 33 8.64 -7.00 -6.79
CA ASN A 33 8.26 -6.23 -7.96
C ASN A 33 7.44 -5.01 -7.48
N CYS A 34 7.93 -3.81 -7.75
CA CYS A 34 7.25 -2.59 -7.33
C CYS A 34 6.00 -2.41 -8.19
N GLU A 35 4.83 -2.66 -7.63
CA GLU A 35 3.53 -2.46 -8.30
C GLU A 35 2.83 -1.18 -7.80
N PHE A 36 3.59 -0.14 -7.42
CA PHE A 36 3.00 1.11 -6.98
C PHE A 36 2.24 1.80 -8.13
N ILE A 37 0.92 1.91 -7.97
CA ILE A 37 0.05 2.67 -8.87
C ILE A 37 -0.12 4.08 -8.31
N ASN A 38 0.28 5.08 -9.09
CA ASN A 38 0.24 6.49 -8.72
C ASN A 38 -0.91 7.25 -9.40
N PHE A 39 -1.90 6.56 -9.95
CA PHE A 39 -3.02 7.19 -10.64
C PHE A 39 -4.31 6.44 -10.38
N LYS A 40 -5.43 7.15 -10.47
CA LYS A 40 -6.76 6.56 -10.61
C LYS A 40 -7.40 7.08 -11.90
N TYR A 41 -8.43 6.41 -12.39
CA TYR A 41 -9.33 7.04 -13.35
C TYR A 41 -10.30 7.98 -12.64
N TYR A 42 -10.55 9.16 -13.21
CA TYR A 42 -11.53 10.13 -12.76
C TYR A 42 -12.07 10.89 -13.98
N ASN A 43 -13.40 10.95 -14.14
CA ASN A 43 -14.03 11.65 -15.27
C ASN A 43 -13.43 11.30 -16.66
N GLY A 44 -13.12 10.03 -16.88
CA GLY A 44 -12.64 9.56 -18.17
C GLY A 44 -11.12 9.64 -18.39
N THR A 45 -10.36 10.23 -17.46
CA THR A 45 -8.92 10.48 -17.60
C THR A 45 -8.13 9.93 -16.43
N LYS A 46 -6.81 9.80 -16.59
CA LYS A 46 -5.91 9.44 -15.49
C LYS A 46 -5.66 10.67 -14.62
N ASP A 47 -6.06 10.57 -13.36
CA ASP A 47 -5.80 11.54 -12.30
C ASP A 47 -4.62 11.08 -11.45
N ASN A 48 -3.65 11.96 -11.23
CA ASN A 48 -2.40 11.63 -10.54
C ASN A 48 -2.58 11.71 -9.01
N LEU A 49 -2.29 10.62 -8.30
CA LEU A 49 -2.41 10.50 -6.86
C LEU A 49 -1.17 11.01 -6.09
N GLY A 50 -0.09 11.34 -6.80
CA GLY A 50 1.16 11.85 -6.25
C GLY A 50 2.27 10.81 -6.16
N GLU A 51 3.43 11.26 -5.71
CA GLU A 51 4.59 10.38 -5.49
C GLU A 51 4.37 9.44 -4.30
N MET A 52 4.92 8.22 -4.38
CA MET A 52 4.96 7.31 -3.24
C MET A 52 5.69 7.95 -2.05
N SER A 53 5.13 7.79 -0.86
CA SER A 53 5.82 8.08 0.39
C SER A 53 6.83 6.97 0.70
N ASN A 54 8.08 7.34 0.97
CA ASN A 54 9.11 6.39 1.41
C ASN A 54 9.06 6.09 2.91
N ASN A 55 8.27 6.85 3.67
CA ASN A 55 8.31 6.87 5.14
C ASN A 55 7.03 6.35 5.79
N TYR A 56 5.95 6.21 5.03
CA TYR A 56 4.64 5.88 5.58
C TYR A 56 3.95 4.80 4.75
N ILE A 57 3.14 3.99 5.43
CA ILE A 57 2.19 3.05 4.84
C ILE A 57 0.84 3.20 5.56
N LEU A 58 -0.23 2.69 4.95
CA LEU A 58 -1.53 2.56 5.61
C LEU A 58 -1.78 1.11 5.99
N LEU A 59 -2.17 0.87 7.25
CA LEU A 59 -2.62 -0.44 7.71
C LEU A 59 -4.13 -0.45 7.93
N GLY A 60 -4.83 -1.39 7.30
CA GLY A 60 -6.24 -1.70 7.55
C GLY A 60 -6.40 -2.91 8.44
N VAL A 61 -7.16 -2.77 9.54
CA VAL A 61 -7.46 -3.88 10.49
C VAL A 61 -8.96 -3.99 10.72
N ASP A 62 -9.50 -5.21 10.72
CA ASP A 62 -10.93 -5.43 10.98
C ASP A 62 -11.37 -4.84 12.33
N THR A 63 -12.54 -4.19 12.34
CA THR A 63 -13.11 -3.56 13.54
C THR A 63 -13.38 -4.53 14.69
N ALA A 64 -13.44 -5.84 14.42
CA ALA A 64 -13.52 -6.88 15.43
C ALA A 64 -12.31 -6.93 16.37
N TYR A 65 -11.12 -6.48 15.94
CA TYR A 65 -9.93 -6.43 16.80
C TYR A 65 -9.93 -5.18 17.67
N SER A 66 -9.66 -5.33 18.97
CA SER A 66 -9.56 -4.21 19.90
C SER A 66 -8.31 -3.35 19.64
N ASP A 67 -8.33 -2.10 20.10
CA ASP A 67 -7.16 -1.22 19.96
C ASP A 67 -5.94 -1.75 20.72
N SER A 68 -6.13 -2.46 21.83
CA SER A 68 -5.02 -3.07 22.57
C SER A 68 -4.39 -4.22 21.79
N GLN A 69 -5.19 -5.02 21.08
CA GLN A 69 -4.68 -6.08 20.19
C GLN A 69 -3.88 -5.47 19.03
N ILE A 70 -4.41 -4.41 18.41
CA ILE A 70 -3.75 -3.67 17.32
C ILE A 70 -2.42 -3.08 17.79
N ARG A 71 -2.42 -2.38 18.92
CA ARG A 71 -1.21 -1.77 19.48
C ARG A 71 -0.16 -2.82 19.83
N ARG A 72 -0.58 -3.95 20.41
CA ARG A 72 0.30 -5.07 20.70
C ARG A 72 0.93 -5.64 19.42
N PHE A 73 0.14 -5.85 18.37
CA PHE A 73 0.66 -6.29 17.08
C PHE A 73 1.70 -5.30 16.53
N ILE A 74 1.36 -4.01 16.41
CA ILE A 74 2.27 -2.98 15.89
C ILE A 74 3.58 -2.93 16.68
N SER A 75 3.52 -3.12 18.01
CA SER A 75 4.72 -3.13 18.87
C SER A 75 5.70 -4.28 18.60
N THR A 76 5.25 -5.33 17.90
CA THR A 76 6.09 -6.48 17.52
C THR A 76 6.73 -6.36 16.15
N VAL A 77 6.36 -5.34 15.36
CA VAL A 77 6.84 -5.18 13.97
C VAL A 77 8.08 -4.28 13.94
N SER A 78 9.25 -4.87 13.67
CA SER A 78 10.57 -4.23 13.84
C SER A 78 10.88 -3.08 12.87
N TYR A 79 10.31 -3.09 11.67
CA TYR A 79 10.52 -2.05 10.65
C TYR A 79 9.59 -0.84 10.82
N LEU A 80 8.65 -0.87 11.77
CA LEU A 80 7.85 0.29 12.14
C LEU A 80 8.57 1.14 13.18
N ASP A 81 8.39 2.45 13.12
CA ASP A 81 8.93 3.36 14.11
C ASP A 81 8.12 3.27 15.41
N GLN A 82 8.71 2.61 16.41
CA GLN A 82 8.08 2.39 17.71
C GLN A 82 7.95 3.66 18.56
N LYS A 83 8.60 4.77 18.17
CA LYS A 83 8.44 6.09 18.81
C LYS A 83 7.34 6.92 18.15
N TYR A 84 6.84 6.51 17.00
CA TYR A 84 5.79 7.23 16.30
C TYR A 84 4.45 7.05 17.01
N THR A 85 3.79 8.17 17.31
CA THR A 85 2.44 8.17 17.89
C THR A 85 1.43 8.18 16.75
N TYR A 86 0.82 7.02 16.47
CA TYR A 86 -0.21 6.87 15.44
C TYR A 86 -1.62 6.98 16.02
N THR A 87 -2.55 7.40 15.16
CA THR A 87 -3.99 7.41 15.42
C THR A 87 -4.64 6.17 14.78
N ILE A 88 -5.57 5.54 15.50
CA ILE A 88 -6.40 4.46 14.96
C ILE A 88 -7.71 5.09 14.49
N HIS A 89 -7.83 5.33 13.18
CA HIS A 89 -9.00 5.96 12.59
C HIS A 89 -10.15 4.97 12.46
N ARG A 90 -11.37 5.43 12.77
CA ARG A 90 -12.62 4.68 12.65
C ARG A 90 -13.63 5.53 11.91
N THR A 91 -14.23 4.99 10.87
CA THR A 91 -15.20 5.72 10.05
C THR A 91 -16.57 5.04 10.16
N GLY A 92 -17.42 5.48 11.07
CA GLY A 92 -18.82 5.05 11.16
C GLY A 92 -19.04 3.53 10.99
N LYS A 93 -19.78 3.14 9.93
CA LYS A 93 -20.10 1.75 9.59
C LYS A 93 -19.02 1.03 8.77
N TYR A 94 -17.87 1.66 8.53
CA TYR A 94 -16.77 1.08 7.76
C TYR A 94 -16.18 -0.12 8.51
N LYS A 95 -15.91 -1.21 7.77
CA LYS A 95 -15.49 -2.49 8.35
C LYS A 95 -14.12 -2.45 9.00
N PHE A 96 -13.25 -1.54 8.59
CA PHE A 96 -11.85 -1.51 9.00
C PHE A 96 -11.50 -0.27 9.82
N LYS A 97 -10.48 -0.41 10.64
CA LYS A 97 -9.75 0.66 11.29
C LYS A 97 -8.53 0.95 10.43
N GLU A 98 -8.28 2.22 10.15
CA GLU A 98 -7.20 2.66 9.28
C GLU A 98 -6.14 3.39 10.09
N ILE A 99 -4.88 2.99 9.91
CA ILE A 99 -3.79 3.38 10.79
C ILE A 99 -2.61 3.78 9.91
N PRO A 100 -2.34 5.09 9.73
CA PRO A 100 -1.12 5.52 9.08
C PRO A 100 0.06 5.18 10.00
N LEU A 101 1.06 4.49 9.46
CA LEU A 101 2.22 4.03 10.23
C LEU A 101 3.51 4.56 9.62
N ARG A 102 4.39 5.09 10.48
CA ARG A 102 5.73 5.51 10.09
C ARG A 102 6.69 4.33 10.08
N LEU A 103 7.47 4.22 9.01
CA LEU A 103 8.57 3.28 8.87
C LEU A 103 9.78 3.79 9.68
N LYS A 104 10.53 2.87 10.29
CA LYS A 104 11.71 3.18 11.11
C LYS A 104 12.80 3.94 10.34
N SER A 105 12.89 3.69 9.04
CA SER A 105 13.74 4.41 8.09
C SER A 105 13.07 4.45 6.73
N SER A 106 13.46 5.42 5.89
CA SER A 106 13.00 5.55 4.51
C SER A 106 13.25 4.25 3.72
N LYS A 107 12.23 3.80 2.99
CA LYS A 107 12.27 2.57 2.18
C LYS A 107 12.04 2.89 0.70
N ASN A 108 12.69 2.15 -0.18
CA ASN A 108 12.36 2.18 -1.61
C ASN A 108 11.08 1.38 -1.90
N CYS A 109 10.56 1.47 -3.12
CA CYS A 109 9.29 0.82 -3.45
C CYS A 109 9.30 -0.71 -3.27
N GLY A 110 10.38 -1.39 -3.67
CA GLY A 110 10.50 -2.85 -3.53
C GLY A 110 10.53 -3.28 -2.06
N GLN A 111 11.17 -2.51 -1.19
CA GLN A 111 11.16 -2.73 0.25
C GLN A 111 9.77 -2.51 0.86
N ILE A 112 9.03 -1.48 0.42
CA ILE A 112 7.65 -1.27 0.87
C ILE A 112 6.74 -2.38 0.36
N ALA A 113 6.91 -2.82 -0.89
CA ALA A 113 6.17 -3.96 -1.45
C ALA A 113 6.36 -5.23 -0.60
N HIS A 114 7.61 -5.50 -0.20
CA HIS A 114 7.93 -6.62 0.68
C HIS A 114 7.28 -6.47 2.07
N ILE A 115 7.38 -5.29 2.68
CA ILE A 115 6.75 -4.98 3.97
C ILE A 115 5.23 -5.20 3.92
N ILE A 116 4.56 -4.70 2.88
CA ILE A 116 3.12 -4.90 2.66
C ILE A 116 2.80 -6.39 2.58
N SER A 117 3.54 -7.13 1.75
CA SER A 117 3.35 -8.58 1.58
C SER A 117 3.52 -9.35 2.89
N GLU A 118 4.51 -8.99 3.71
CA GLU A 118 4.74 -9.59 5.03
C GLU A 118 3.63 -9.26 6.04
N LEU A 119 3.21 -7.98 6.12
CA LEU A 119 2.13 -7.54 7.00
C LEU A 119 0.83 -8.31 6.70
N GLU A 120 0.52 -8.49 5.41
CA GLU A 120 -0.69 -9.16 4.96
C GLU A 120 -0.70 -10.66 5.25
N GLN A 121 0.43 -11.29 5.61
CA GLN A 121 0.42 -12.67 6.12
C GLN A 121 -0.18 -12.77 7.52
N ASN A 122 -0.22 -11.66 8.28
CA ASN A 122 -0.79 -11.67 9.62
C ASN A 122 -2.33 -11.59 9.56
N LYS A 123 -2.99 -12.42 10.38
CA LYS A 123 -4.46 -12.50 10.45
C LYS A 123 -5.13 -11.22 10.96
N ILE A 124 -4.42 -10.38 11.72
CA ILE A 124 -4.96 -9.10 12.19
C ILE A 124 -5.04 -8.07 11.06
N VAL A 125 -4.11 -8.15 10.10
CA VAL A 125 -4.04 -7.22 8.98
C VAL A 125 -5.08 -7.63 7.96
N SER A 126 -5.94 -6.71 7.55
CA SER A 126 -6.91 -6.93 6.47
C SER A 126 -6.31 -6.53 5.13
N TYR A 127 -5.58 -5.41 5.10
CA TYR A 127 -4.78 -4.93 3.97
C TYR A 127 -3.66 -4.03 4.48
N ALA A 128 -2.61 -3.87 3.68
CA ALA A 128 -1.62 -2.82 3.86
C ALA A 128 -1.36 -2.14 2.51
N HIS A 129 -1.40 -0.81 2.46
CA HIS A 129 -1.28 -0.08 1.21
C HIS A 129 -0.15 0.95 1.26
N TYR A 130 0.34 1.29 0.07
CA TYR A 130 1.23 2.42 -0.12
C TYR A 130 0.56 3.71 0.32
N ALA A 131 1.38 4.64 0.82
CA ALA A 131 0.99 6.02 1.02
C ALA A 131 1.57 6.89 -0.11
N MET A 132 0.91 8.00 -0.42
CA MET A 132 1.39 9.03 -1.33
C MET A 132 1.68 10.32 -0.56
N LYS A 133 2.72 11.04 -0.98
CA LYS A 133 3.07 12.36 -0.43
C LYS A 133 1.99 13.37 -0.80
N THR A 134 1.65 14.24 0.14
CA THR A 134 0.86 15.42 -0.15
C THR A 134 1.19 16.54 0.83
N ASP A 135 1.35 17.75 0.31
CA ASP A 135 1.49 18.96 1.13
C ASP A 135 0.13 19.55 1.49
N TYR A 136 -0.95 18.95 0.97
CA TYR A 136 -2.32 19.41 1.17
C TYR A 136 -2.92 18.81 2.44
N CYS A 137 -2.77 19.52 3.56
CA CYS A 137 -3.26 19.11 4.88
C CYS A 137 -4.55 19.81 5.31
N GLU A 138 -5.52 19.93 4.41
CA GLU A 138 -6.84 20.49 4.74
C GLU A 138 -7.94 19.43 4.62
N ASN A 139 -8.98 19.55 5.44
CA ASN A 139 -10.21 18.76 5.31
C ASN A 139 -11.15 19.35 4.23
N ALA A 140 -12.33 18.75 4.08
CA ALA A 140 -13.33 19.18 3.07
C ALA A 140 -13.91 20.58 3.29
N ILE A 141 -13.67 21.21 4.45
CA ILE A 141 -14.08 22.59 4.76
C ILE A 141 -12.87 23.53 4.91
N TRP A 142 -11.73 23.15 4.32
CA TRP A 142 -10.48 23.93 4.28
C TRP A 142 -9.82 24.19 5.63
N GLU A 143 -10.15 23.41 6.66
CA GLU A 143 -9.46 23.49 7.94
C GLU A 143 -8.19 22.65 7.90
N LYS A 144 -7.09 23.23 8.41
CA LYS A 144 -5.82 22.53 8.57
C LYS A 144 -5.96 21.39 9.58
N ILE A 145 -5.66 20.16 9.17
CA ILE A 145 -5.76 18.94 10.01
C ILE A 145 -4.41 18.41 10.50
N GLY A 146 -3.30 18.99 10.03
CA GLY A 146 -1.94 18.57 10.37
C GLY A 146 -0.92 19.47 9.68
N ASN A 147 0.35 19.28 10.02
CA ASN A 147 1.48 19.91 9.34
C ASN A 147 1.99 19.07 8.18
N LEU A 148 1.91 17.75 8.30
CA LEU A 148 2.24 16.81 7.23
C LEU A 148 1.12 15.77 7.09
N CYS A 149 0.79 15.44 5.85
CA CYS A 149 -0.26 14.48 5.54
C CYS A 149 0.24 13.50 4.48
N ILE A 150 -0.46 12.38 4.43
CA ILE A 150 -0.36 11.43 3.34
C ILE A 150 -1.74 11.16 2.77
N ASN A 151 -1.77 10.82 1.49
CA ASN A 151 -2.93 10.16 0.90
C ASN A 151 -2.69 8.65 0.90
N SER A 152 -3.76 7.87 1.02
CA SER A 152 -3.77 6.44 0.75
C SER A 152 -5.20 6.03 0.43
N TYR A 153 -5.47 4.74 0.34
CA TYR A 153 -6.78 4.20 -0.02
C TYR A 153 -7.13 3.02 0.86
N GLY A 154 -8.42 2.84 1.11
CA GLY A 154 -8.96 1.69 1.84
C GLY A 154 -9.14 0.48 0.94
N SER A 155 -9.95 -0.47 1.37
CA SER A 155 -10.28 -1.67 0.58
C SER A 155 -11.45 -1.46 -0.39
N TYR A 156 -12.07 -0.28 -0.41
CA TYR A 156 -13.32 -0.04 -1.11
C TYR A 156 -13.13 0.79 -2.38
N PHE A 157 -13.96 0.48 -3.37
CA PHE A 157 -14.08 1.22 -4.62
C PHE A 157 -15.53 1.21 -5.09
N TYR A 158 -15.86 2.15 -5.97
CA TYR A 158 -17.22 2.41 -6.41
C TYR A 158 -17.31 2.25 -7.92
N VAL A 159 -18.33 1.54 -8.39
CA VAL A 159 -18.56 1.29 -9.81
C VAL A 159 -19.93 1.82 -10.18
N LYS A 160 -19.98 2.54 -11.30
CA LYS A 160 -21.22 3.02 -11.92
C LYS A 160 -21.50 2.20 -13.17
N VAL A 161 -22.61 1.45 -13.17
CA VAL A 161 -23.05 0.67 -14.34
C VAL A 161 -23.81 1.54 -15.34
N PHE A 162 -23.87 1.12 -16.61
CA PHE A 162 -24.67 1.81 -17.62
C PHE A 162 -26.18 1.64 -17.40
N ASP A 163 -26.62 0.44 -17.03
CA ASP A 163 -28.02 0.10 -16.72
C ASP A 163 -28.09 -0.70 -15.42
N ASN A 164 -28.85 -0.21 -14.44
CA ASN A 164 -29.01 -0.89 -13.15
C ASN A 164 -30.01 -2.05 -13.19
N ASN A 165 -30.68 -2.28 -14.32
CA ASN A 165 -31.53 -3.45 -14.55
C ASN A 165 -30.76 -4.63 -15.17
N ASP A 166 -29.55 -4.39 -15.69
CA ASP A 166 -28.67 -5.42 -16.23
C ASP A 166 -27.31 -5.39 -15.52
N LEU A 167 -27.11 -6.35 -14.64
CA LEU A 167 -25.89 -6.48 -13.83
C LEU A 167 -25.02 -7.66 -14.30
N SER A 168 -25.21 -8.19 -15.52
CA SER A 168 -24.43 -9.32 -16.01
C SER A 168 -22.94 -9.04 -15.97
N ASP A 169 -22.53 -7.89 -16.53
CA ASP A 169 -21.13 -7.48 -16.62
C ASP A 169 -20.53 -7.23 -15.24
N LEU A 170 -21.29 -6.56 -14.36
CA LEU A 170 -20.88 -6.33 -12.99
C LEU A 170 -20.61 -7.66 -12.26
N ASN A 171 -21.57 -8.58 -12.30
CA ASN A 171 -21.44 -9.87 -11.62
C ASN A 171 -20.33 -10.74 -12.23
N GLN A 172 -20.14 -10.69 -13.55
CA GLN A 172 -19.06 -11.39 -14.22
C GLN A 172 -17.68 -10.88 -13.74
N ILE A 173 -17.45 -9.57 -13.78
CA ILE A 173 -16.16 -8.99 -13.39
C ILE A 173 -15.91 -9.16 -11.89
N ILE A 174 -16.95 -9.09 -11.05
CA ILE A 174 -16.84 -9.41 -9.62
C ILE A 174 -16.33 -10.84 -9.41
N ALA A 175 -16.92 -11.81 -10.10
CA ALA A 175 -16.52 -13.21 -10.00
C ALA A 175 -15.10 -13.44 -10.55
N GLU A 176 -14.76 -12.82 -11.68
CA GLU A 176 -13.43 -12.91 -12.30
C GLU A 176 -12.32 -12.35 -11.40
N THR A 177 -12.60 -11.21 -10.75
CA THR A 177 -11.63 -10.50 -9.89
C THR A 177 -11.66 -10.95 -8.44
N ASN A 178 -12.63 -11.81 -8.08
CA ASN A 178 -12.92 -12.23 -6.72
C ASN A 178 -13.05 -11.04 -5.75
N THR A 179 -13.74 -9.98 -6.20
CA THR A 179 -14.10 -8.83 -5.38
C THR A 179 -15.45 -9.09 -4.69
N GLU A 180 -15.77 -8.31 -3.66
CA GLU A 180 -17.01 -8.45 -2.91
C GLU A 180 -17.97 -7.30 -3.24
N LEU A 181 -19.21 -7.63 -3.64
CA LEU A 181 -20.29 -6.66 -3.70
C LEU A 181 -20.77 -6.33 -2.29
N VAL A 182 -20.61 -5.08 -1.86
CA VAL A 182 -20.97 -4.67 -0.49
C VAL A 182 -22.40 -4.17 -0.45
N LYS A 183 -22.76 -3.25 -1.34
CA LYS A 183 -24.13 -2.75 -1.48
C LYS A 183 -24.33 -1.98 -2.79
N GLN A 184 -25.58 -1.80 -3.15
CA GLN A 184 -26.03 -0.78 -4.09
C GLN A 184 -26.37 0.51 -3.32
N ASP A 185 -26.08 1.67 -3.90
CA ASP A 185 -26.53 2.94 -3.32
C ASP A 185 -28.04 3.11 -3.49
N GLU A 186 -28.77 3.30 -2.39
CA GLU A 186 -30.24 3.40 -2.37
C GLU A 186 -30.77 4.67 -3.04
N PHE A 187 -29.96 5.73 -3.13
CA PHE A 187 -30.33 7.02 -3.72
C PHE A 187 -29.78 7.19 -5.13
N MET A 188 -28.76 6.41 -5.49
CA MET A 188 -28.11 6.43 -6.79
C MET A 188 -28.05 5.01 -7.37
N PRO A 189 -29.14 4.49 -7.98
CA PRO A 189 -29.30 3.07 -8.28
C PRO A 189 -28.28 2.49 -9.27
N LYS A 190 -27.55 3.33 -10.00
CA LYS A 190 -26.45 2.88 -10.89
C LYS A 190 -25.12 2.68 -10.16
N TRP A 191 -25.01 3.12 -8.92
CA TRP A 191 -23.77 3.07 -8.15
C TRP A 191 -23.74 1.88 -7.19
N PHE A 192 -22.62 1.17 -7.22
CA PHE A 192 -22.36 0.00 -6.41
C PHE A 192 -21.05 0.19 -5.65
N GLU A 193 -21.07 -0.14 -4.38
CA GLU A 193 -19.90 -0.18 -3.51
C GLU A 193 -19.35 -1.60 -3.49
N LEU A 194 -18.08 -1.72 -3.86
CA LEU A 194 -17.34 -2.97 -3.95
C LEU A 194 -16.15 -2.93 -3.00
N ARG A 195 -15.65 -4.11 -2.65
CA ARG A 195 -14.49 -4.26 -1.79
C ARG A 195 -13.49 -5.28 -2.35
N ALA A 196 -12.24 -4.86 -2.43
CA ALA A 196 -11.11 -5.76 -2.61
C ALA A 196 -10.78 -6.45 -1.28
N THR A 197 -10.48 -7.74 -1.34
CA THR A 197 -10.07 -8.55 -0.20
C THR A 197 -8.72 -9.19 -0.49
N LYS A 198 -8.13 -9.87 0.50
CA LYS A 198 -6.89 -10.65 0.29
C LYS A 198 -6.99 -11.72 -0.79
N ASN A 199 -8.21 -12.14 -1.14
CA ASN A 199 -8.43 -13.15 -2.17
C ASN A 199 -8.72 -12.54 -3.55
N SER A 200 -8.86 -11.21 -3.64
CA SER A 200 -9.08 -10.51 -4.90
C SER A 200 -7.80 -10.47 -5.74
N ASN A 201 -7.93 -10.27 -7.06
CA ASN A 201 -6.79 -10.21 -7.99
C ASN A 201 -5.90 -8.95 -7.84
N GLY A 202 -6.21 -8.09 -6.87
CA GLY A 202 -5.43 -6.93 -6.47
C GLY A 202 -6.13 -6.11 -5.38
N ASP A 203 -5.45 -5.06 -4.93
CA ASP A 203 -6.01 -4.08 -3.99
C ASP A 203 -7.12 -3.23 -4.63
N ALA A 204 -7.77 -2.39 -3.82
CA ALA A 204 -8.91 -1.58 -4.27
C ALA A 204 -8.55 -0.58 -5.37
N LEU A 205 -7.33 -0.05 -5.39
CA LEU A 205 -6.88 0.88 -6.43
C LEU A 205 -6.67 0.14 -7.75
N LYS A 206 -5.99 -1.01 -7.72
CA LYS A 206 -5.79 -1.88 -8.89
C LYS A 206 -7.12 -2.38 -9.44
N MET A 207 -8.03 -2.81 -8.58
CA MET A 207 -9.36 -3.27 -9.00
C MET A 207 -10.21 -2.13 -9.56
N ALA A 208 -10.22 -0.95 -8.95
CA ALA A 208 -10.95 0.18 -9.49
C ALA A 208 -10.49 0.54 -10.92
N ASN A 209 -9.17 0.60 -11.13
CA ASN A 209 -8.60 0.86 -12.45
C ASN A 209 -8.92 -0.25 -13.44
N TYR A 210 -8.78 -1.52 -13.04
CA TYR A 210 -9.11 -2.65 -13.90
C TYR A 210 -10.57 -2.64 -14.35
N PHE A 211 -11.52 -2.43 -13.44
CA PHE A 211 -12.93 -2.31 -13.76
C PHE A 211 -13.17 -1.19 -14.79
N TYR A 212 -12.57 -0.01 -14.60
CA TYR A 212 -12.65 1.07 -15.57
C TYR A 212 -12.07 0.66 -16.94
N GLU A 213 -10.91 0.04 -16.96
CA GLU A 213 -10.18 -0.37 -18.17
C GLU A 213 -10.92 -1.44 -19.00
N THR A 214 -11.88 -2.18 -18.41
CA THR A 214 -12.73 -3.11 -19.16
C THR A 214 -13.63 -2.41 -20.19
N GLY A 215 -13.99 -1.14 -19.97
CA GLY A 215 -14.96 -0.41 -20.78
C GLY A 215 -16.42 -0.84 -20.57
N LEU A 216 -16.69 -1.73 -19.61
CA LEU A 216 -18.04 -2.25 -19.32
C LEU A 216 -18.83 -1.37 -18.33
N PHE A 217 -18.18 -0.36 -17.73
CA PHE A 217 -18.77 0.51 -16.72
C PHE A 217 -18.62 1.98 -17.11
N GLU A 218 -19.56 2.82 -16.67
CA GLU A 218 -19.53 4.27 -16.93
C GLU A 218 -18.38 4.93 -16.14
N CYS A 219 -18.11 4.41 -14.94
CA CYS A 219 -17.08 4.92 -14.03
C CYS A 219 -16.69 3.82 -13.04
N SER A 220 -15.43 3.80 -12.61
CA SER A 220 -14.95 2.97 -11.50
C SER A 220 -13.80 3.66 -10.79
N GLU A 221 -13.95 3.89 -9.48
CA GLU A 221 -13.02 4.73 -8.72
C GLU A 221 -12.76 4.24 -7.29
N PRO A 222 -11.51 4.31 -6.82
CA PRO A 222 -11.16 4.04 -5.44
C PRO A 222 -11.50 5.22 -4.53
N GLY A 223 -11.81 4.94 -3.28
CA GLY A 223 -11.87 5.97 -2.23
C GLY A 223 -10.46 6.36 -1.78
N ILE A 224 -10.04 7.60 -2.04
CA ILE A 224 -8.79 8.16 -1.52
C ILE A 224 -9.06 8.89 -0.21
N SER A 225 -8.27 8.56 0.81
CA SER A 225 -8.34 9.16 2.13
C SER A 225 -7.04 9.86 2.49
N LYS A 226 -7.17 10.92 3.28
CA LYS A 226 -6.07 11.77 3.72
C LYS A 226 -5.89 11.62 5.22
N PHE A 227 -4.65 11.42 5.64
CA PHE A 227 -4.30 11.21 7.03
C PHE A 227 -3.25 12.21 7.49
N PRO A 228 -3.48 12.96 8.58
CA PRO A 228 -2.43 13.75 9.21
C PRO A 228 -1.43 12.81 9.89
N VAL A 229 -0.15 13.06 9.68
CA VAL A 229 0.95 12.24 10.22
C VAL A 229 1.93 13.03 11.09
N GLU A 230 1.89 14.37 11.05
CA GLU A 230 2.65 15.32 11.90
C GLU A 230 1.88 16.63 12.14
#